data_AF-A0A9N8GS43-F1
#
_entry.id   AF-A0A9N8GS43-F1
#
_cell.length_a   1.000
_cell.length_b   1.000
_cell.length_c   1.000
_cell.angle_alpha   90.00
_cell.angle_beta   90.00
_cell.angle_gamma   90.00
#
_symmetry.space_group_name_H-M   'P 1'
#
loop_
_entity.id
_entity.type
_entity.pdbx_description
1 polymer ?
#
loop_
_entity_poly.entity_id
_entity_poly.type
_entity_poly.pdbx_seq_one_letter_code
_entity_poly.pdbx_strand_id
1 'polypeptide(L)'
;MKNDVCMFCGEPATLLCDGNLGFPPKDDRGRECIDALHPYTCDAPMCGKCGTQMMRIFVSGRKPYAGVHTVDHCPICLRDLPTYPAHVRRIIYSQEQANVIRSAHWAGYQNDHTKRLRSEKGGGQQTFDF
;
A
#
# COMPACT_ATOMS: atom_id res chain seq x y z
N MET A 1 -6.55 -9.33 14.78
CA MET A 1 -6.93 -8.93 13.41
C MET A 1 -8.38 -9.31 13.22
N LYS A 2 -9.24 -8.42 12.74
CA LYS A 2 -10.53 -8.85 12.16
C LYS A 2 -10.20 -9.83 11.04
N ASN A 3 -11.09 -10.78 10.77
CA ASN A 3 -10.91 -11.84 9.77
C ASN A 3 -10.80 -11.25 8.36
N ASP A 4 -9.68 -10.61 8.07
CA ASP A 4 -9.44 -9.98 6.79
C ASP A 4 -9.19 -11.12 5.80
N VAL A 5 -10.06 -11.17 4.79
CA VAL A 5 -9.89 -12.07 3.65
C VAL A 5 -8.95 -11.42 2.66
N CYS A 6 -8.21 -12.22 1.92
CA CYS A 6 -7.38 -11.78 0.83
C CYS A 6 -8.26 -11.06 -0.20
N MET A 7 -7.95 -9.80 -0.50
CA MET A 7 -8.71 -8.98 -1.46
C MET A 7 -8.72 -9.56 -2.88
N PHE A 8 -7.78 -10.47 -3.19
CA PHE A 8 -7.53 -11.01 -4.51
C PHE A 8 -8.23 -12.35 -4.77
N CYS A 9 -8.24 -13.24 -3.77
CA CYS A 9 -8.75 -14.61 -3.94
C CYS A 9 -9.79 -15.04 -2.89
N GLY A 10 -10.01 -14.26 -1.83
CA GLY A 10 -10.96 -14.59 -0.76
C GLY A 10 -10.48 -15.60 0.29
N GLU A 11 -9.29 -16.19 0.13
CA GLU A 11 -8.65 -17.01 1.18
C GLU A 11 -8.32 -16.15 2.41
N PRO A 12 -8.08 -16.74 3.60
CA PRO A 12 -7.64 -15.96 4.77
C PRO A 12 -6.38 -15.12 4.46
N ALA A 13 -6.40 -13.83 4.78
CA ALA A 13 -5.22 -12.99 4.65
C ALA A 13 -4.23 -13.32 5.77
N THR A 14 -2.97 -13.52 5.38
CA THR A 14 -1.87 -13.85 6.30
C THR A 14 -0.80 -12.78 6.34
N LEU A 15 -0.87 -11.78 5.45
CA LEU A 15 0.05 -10.65 5.37
C LEU A 15 -0.63 -9.40 4.81
N LEU A 16 0.08 -8.27 4.93
CA LEU A 16 -0.29 -6.98 4.36
C LEU A 16 0.71 -6.62 3.26
N CYS A 17 0.27 -5.87 2.25
CA CYS A 17 1.14 -5.43 1.18
C CYS A 17 2.03 -4.24 1.59
N ASP A 18 3.34 -4.36 1.35
CA ASP A 18 4.38 -3.36 1.64
C ASP A 18 4.61 -2.34 0.51
N GLY A 19 3.74 -2.32 -0.51
CA GLY A 19 3.87 -1.41 -1.65
C GLY A 19 3.81 0.05 -1.19
N ASN A 20 4.84 0.83 -1.48
CA ASN A 20 4.95 2.21 -0.99
C ASN A 20 4.09 3.18 -1.83
N LEU A 21 3.14 3.86 -1.17
CA LEU A 21 2.25 4.85 -1.79
C LEU A 21 2.77 6.29 -1.68
N GLY A 22 3.69 6.55 -0.75
CA GLY A 22 4.25 7.87 -0.47
C GLY A 22 4.77 7.97 0.97
N PHE A 23 5.22 9.16 1.36
CA PHE A 23 5.89 9.39 2.63
C PHE A 23 5.29 10.59 3.36
N PRO A 24 5.29 10.59 4.71
CA PRO A 24 4.92 11.78 5.45
C PRO A 24 5.98 12.87 5.29
N PRO A 25 5.58 14.15 5.43
CA PRO A 25 6.53 15.24 5.47
C PRO A 25 7.36 15.17 6.76
N LYS A 26 8.62 15.55 6.65
CA LYS A 26 9.56 15.74 7.75
C LYS A 26 10.25 17.07 7.56
N ASP A 27 10.39 17.83 8.64
CA ASP A 27 11.23 19.03 8.61
C ASP A 27 12.69 18.65 8.86
N ASP A 28 13.57 19.06 7.95
CA ASP A 28 15.01 19.06 8.14
C ASP A 28 15.55 20.49 8.00
N ARG A 29 15.75 21.12 9.17
CA ARG A 29 16.33 22.48 9.30
C ARG A 29 15.55 23.55 8.52
N GLY A 30 14.22 23.53 8.61
CA GLY A 30 13.34 24.49 7.93
C GLY A 30 13.08 24.16 6.46
N ARG A 31 13.40 22.92 6.03
CA ARG A 31 13.08 22.42 4.70
C ARG A 31 12.22 21.17 4.82
N GLU A 32 11.05 21.20 4.19
CA GLU A 32 10.20 20.02 4.08
C GLU A 32 10.87 18.98 3.16
N CYS A 33 11.03 17.77 3.70
CA CYS A 33 11.55 16.61 3.01
C CYS A 33 10.67 15.39 3.33
N ILE A 34 10.89 14.27 2.63
CA ILE A 34 10.16 13.03 2.91
C ILE A 34 10.76 12.31 4.12
N ASP A 35 9.92 11.77 5.00
CA ASP A 35 10.37 10.79 5.98
C ASP A 35 10.47 9.39 5.33
N ALA A 36 11.63 9.10 4.76
CA ALA A 36 11.89 7.83 4.08
C ALA A 36 11.80 6.60 5.00
N LEU A 37 11.84 6.78 6.32
CA LEU A 37 11.80 5.68 7.29
C LEU A 37 10.38 5.23 7.64
N HIS A 38 9.37 6.06 7.38
CA HIS A 38 7.98 5.80 7.77
C HIS A 38 7.03 5.95 6.57
N PRO A 39 7.20 5.17 5.49
CA PRO A 39 6.32 5.26 4.33
C PRO A 39 4.88 4.87 4.67
N TYR A 40 3.94 5.47 3.95
CA TYR A 40 2.57 4.95 3.88
C TYR A 40 2.53 3.80 2.88
N THR A 41 2.25 2.60 3.39
CA THR A 41 2.16 1.36 2.62
C THR A 41 0.75 1.11 2.09
N CYS A 42 0.65 0.22 1.10
CA CYS A 42 -0.60 -0.19 0.48
C CYS A 42 -1.52 -0.88 1.50
N ASP A 43 -0.96 -1.67 2.41
CA ASP A 43 -1.67 -2.37 3.48
C ASP A 43 -2.83 -3.25 3.00
N ALA A 44 -2.83 -3.63 1.72
CA ALA A 44 -3.84 -4.53 1.18
C ALA A 44 -3.73 -5.91 1.85
N PRO A 45 -4.79 -6.42 2.51
CA PRO A 45 -4.76 -7.77 3.08
C PRO A 45 -4.69 -8.82 1.97
N MET A 46 -3.70 -9.70 2.08
CA MET A 46 -3.47 -10.75 1.10
C MET A 46 -3.00 -12.07 1.74
N CYS A 47 -3.22 -13.17 1.02
CA CYS A 47 -2.65 -14.47 1.37
C CYS A 47 -1.26 -14.64 0.75
N GLY A 48 -0.47 -15.57 1.28
CA GLY A 48 0.90 -15.84 0.79
C GLY A 48 0.98 -16.26 -0.68
N LYS A 49 -0.12 -16.72 -1.29
CA LYS A 49 -0.17 -17.09 -2.72
C LYS A 49 -0.34 -15.89 -3.64
N CYS A 50 -1.06 -14.85 -3.19
CA CYS A 50 -1.30 -13.64 -3.97
C CYS A 50 -0.20 -12.60 -3.78
N GLY A 51 0.54 -12.68 -2.66
CA GLY A 51 1.72 -11.87 -2.44
C GLY A 51 2.89 -12.29 -3.32
N THR A 52 3.61 -11.32 -3.88
CA THR A 52 4.91 -11.52 -4.51
C THR A 52 6.00 -10.95 -3.61
N GLN A 53 6.91 -11.80 -3.19
CA GLN A 53 8.06 -11.40 -2.40
C GLN A 53 9.06 -10.63 -3.29
N MET A 54 9.22 -9.34 -3.00
CA MET A 54 10.17 -8.47 -3.70
C MET A 54 11.56 -8.49 -3.08
N MET A 55 11.64 -8.66 -1.76
CA MET A 55 12.91 -8.71 -1.04
C MET A 55 12.80 -9.52 0.25
N ARG A 56 13.95 -10.06 0.68
CA ARG A 56 14.14 -10.69 1.97
C ARG A 56 15.33 -10.04 2.68
N ILE A 57 15.09 -9.39 3.80
CA ILE A 57 16.10 -8.73 4.61
C ILE A 57 16.37 -9.60 5.83
N PHE A 58 17.62 -10.03 5.99
CA PHE A 58 18.09 -10.71 7.18
C PHE A 58 18.68 -9.69 8.14
N VAL A 59 18.01 -9.45 9.27
CA VAL A 59 18.53 -8.58 10.31
C VAL A 59 19.19 -9.45 11.36
N SER A 60 20.53 -9.43 11.39
CA SER A 60 21.30 -10.00 12.49
C SER A 60 21.37 -8.99 13.64
N GLY A 61 20.73 -9.28 14.75
CA GLY A 61 20.70 -8.41 15.93
C GLY A 61 20.41 -9.18 17.22
N ARG A 62 20.43 -8.51 18.38
CA ARG A 62 19.86 -9.08 19.62
C ARG A 62 18.34 -9.04 19.51
N LYS A 63 17.64 -10.08 19.99
CA LYS A 63 16.16 -10.08 20.08
C LYS A 63 15.68 -8.78 20.76
N PRO A 64 14.65 -8.09 20.24
CA PRO A 64 13.69 -8.51 19.22
C PRO A 64 14.08 -8.18 17.77
N TYR A 65 15.20 -7.48 17.54
CA TYR A 65 15.62 -7.03 16.21
C TYR A 65 16.26 -8.13 15.34
N ALA A 66 16.27 -9.37 15.83
CA ALA A 66 16.73 -10.53 15.08
C ALA A 66 15.54 -11.12 14.30
N GLY A 67 15.59 -11.08 12.97
CA GLY A 67 14.46 -11.54 12.17
C GLY A 67 14.71 -11.52 10.67
N VAL A 68 13.78 -12.15 9.96
CA VAL A 68 13.67 -12.04 8.50
C VAL A 68 12.50 -11.11 8.24
N HIS A 69 12.77 -9.96 7.64
CA HIS A 69 11.73 -9.08 7.10
C HIS A 69 11.54 -9.40 5.62
N THR A 70 10.30 -9.58 5.20
CA THR A 70 9.94 -9.72 3.80
C THR A 70 9.30 -8.42 3.33
N VAL A 71 9.55 -8.06 2.07
CA VAL A 71 8.85 -6.97 1.41
C VAL A 71 7.95 -7.62 0.38
N ASP A 72 6.65 -7.64 0.62
CA ASP A 72 5.68 -8.38 -0.17
C ASP A 72 4.72 -7.42 -0.89
N HIS A 73 4.67 -7.52 -2.21
CA HIS A 73 3.80 -6.68 -3.05
C HIS A 73 2.56 -7.46 -3.49
N CYS A 74 1.41 -6.78 -3.48
CA CYS A 74 0.17 -7.30 -4.04
C CYS A 74 0.15 -7.12 -5.57
N PRO A 75 -0.74 -7.83 -6.28
CA PRO A 75 -0.87 -7.71 -7.73
C PRO A 75 -1.10 -6.29 -8.24
N ILE A 76 -1.79 -5.43 -7.47
CA ILE A 76 -2.01 -4.01 -7.83
C ILE A 76 -0.68 -3.26 -7.79
N CYS A 77 0.06 -3.39 -6.69
CA CYS A 77 1.32 -2.69 -6.52
C CYS A 77 2.37 -3.13 -7.54
N LEU A 78 2.40 -4.40 -7.94
CA LEU A 78 3.29 -4.87 -9.01
C LEU A 78 2.98 -4.25 -10.37
N ARG A 79 1.71 -3.97 -10.64
CA ARG A 79 1.24 -3.40 -11.92
C ARG A 79 1.38 -1.89 -11.95
N ASP A 80 1.00 -1.22 -10.86
CA ASP A 80 0.75 0.22 -10.84
C ASP A 80 1.87 1.03 -10.15
N LEU A 81 2.65 0.42 -9.24
CA LEU A 81 3.75 1.14 -8.63
C LEU A 81 4.97 1.14 -9.55
N PRO A 82 5.63 2.31 -9.73
CA PRO A 82 6.84 2.39 -10.51
C PRO A 82 7.95 1.53 -9.89
N THR A 83 8.69 0.83 -10.75
CA THR A 83 9.87 0.04 -10.34
C THR A 83 10.95 0.93 -9.76
N TYR A 84 11.80 0.37 -8.89
CA TYR A 84 13.02 1.03 -8.42
C TYR A 84 13.82 1.62 -9.59
N PRO A 85 14.34 2.87 -9.51
CA PRO A 85 14.31 3.83 -8.39
C PRO A 85 13.18 4.87 -8.46
N ALA A 86 12.23 4.71 -9.38
CA ALA A 86 11.19 5.70 -9.66
C ALA A 86 10.06 5.74 -8.61
N HIS A 87 10.27 5.15 -7.43
CA HIS A 87 9.30 5.12 -6.34
C HIS A 87 8.72 6.49 -6.09
N VAL A 88 7.41 6.49 -5.92
CA VAL A 88 6.56 7.66 -5.75
C VAL A 88 7.13 8.54 -4.61
N ARG A 89 7.81 9.63 -4.97
CA ARG A 89 8.27 10.69 -4.03
C ARG A 89 7.12 11.59 -3.56
N ARG A 90 5.91 11.03 -3.44
CA ARG A 90 4.73 11.77 -3.06
C ARG A 90 4.75 12.02 -1.57
N ILE A 91 4.58 13.28 -1.18
CA ILE A 91 4.32 13.65 0.20
C ILE A 91 2.83 13.41 0.50
N ILE A 92 2.55 12.74 1.60
CA ILE A 92 1.21 12.49 2.12
C ILE A 92 1.14 13.14 3.50
N TYR A 93 0.34 14.19 3.64
CA TYR A 93 0.35 15.07 4.80
C TYR A 93 -0.43 14.51 5.99
N SER A 94 -1.28 13.51 5.78
CA SER A 94 -2.09 12.93 6.86
C SER A 94 -2.45 11.47 6.64
N GLN A 95 -2.77 10.79 7.74
CA GLN A 95 -3.28 9.42 7.71
C GLN A 95 -4.60 9.30 6.94
N GLU A 96 -5.46 10.32 7.01
CA GLU A 96 -6.72 10.38 6.27
C GLU A 96 -6.47 10.43 4.76
N GLN A 97 -5.53 11.28 4.33
CA GLN A 97 -5.12 11.34 2.94
C GLN A 97 -4.55 10.00 2.47
N ALA A 98 -3.70 9.35 3.29
CA ALA A 98 -3.19 8.01 3.01
C ALA A 98 -4.32 6.99 2.82
N ASN A 99 -5.35 7.02 3.68
CA ASN A 99 -6.50 6.10 3.60
C ASN A 99 -7.32 6.30 2.32
N VAL A 100 -7.52 7.55 1.89
CA VAL A 100 -8.19 7.85 0.61
C VAL A 100 -7.36 7.33 -0.57
N ILE A 101 -6.04 7.56 -0.56
CA ILE A 101 -5.15 7.06 -1.60
C ILE A 101 -5.15 5.52 -1.65
N ARG A 102 -5.07 4.84 -0.50
CA ARG A 102 -5.16 3.37 -0.42
C ARG A 102 -6.47 2.87 -1.03
N SER A 103 -7.59 3.46 -0.61
CA SER A 103 -8.91 3.06 -1.09
C SER A 103 -9.05 3.24 -2.60
N ALA A 104 -8.57 4.36 -3.15
CA ALA A 104 -8.53 4.62 -4.58
C ALA A 104 -7.58 3.64 -5.32
N HIS A 105 -6.42 3.35 -4.74
CA HIS A 105 -5.46 2.39 -5.29
C HIS A 105 -6.07 0.99 -5.39
N TRP A 106 -6.80 0.56 -4.36
CA TRP A 106 -7.50 -0.72 -4.36
C TRP A 106 -8.70 -0.74 -5.31
N ALA A 107 -9.44 0.38 -5.42
CA ALA A 107 -10.63 0.48 -6.28
C ALA A 107 -10.32 0.28 -7.78
N GLY A 108 -9.10 0.58 -8.21
CA GLY A 108 -8.62 0.33 -9.58
C GLY A 108 -8.45 -1.16 -9.92
N TYR A 109 -8.65 -2.07 -8.97
CA TYR A 109 -8.56 -3.51 -9.18
C TYR A 109 -9.92 -4.18 -9.09
N GLN A 110 -10.44 -4.59 -10.24
CA GLN A 110 -11.65 -5.39 -10.36
C GLN A 110 -11.26 -6.84 -10.63
N ASN A 111 -11.56 -7.75 -9.69
CA ASN A 111 -11.47 -9.19 -9.85
C ASN A 111 -12.84 -9.84 -9.61
N ASP A 112 -13.04 -11.10 -9.98
CA ASP A 112 -14.33 -11.78 -9.84
C ASP A 112 -14.84 -11.87 -8.39
N HIS A 113 -13.95 -11.83 -7.41
CA HIS A 113 -14.26 -11.75 -5.98
C HIS A 113 -14.63 -10.31 -5.53
N THR A 114 -13.96 -9.28 -6.05
CA THR A 114 -14.26 -7.85 -5.83
C THR A 114 -15.44 -7.35 -6.66
N LYS A 115 -15.99 -8.11 -7.63
CA LYS A 115 -17.30 -7.80 -8.24
C LYS A 115 -18.43 -7.65 -7.19
N ARG A 116 -18.24 -8.14 -5.96
CA ARG A 116 -19.13 -7.92 -4.80
C ARG A 116 -18.84 -6.64 -4.00
N LEU A 117 -17.66 -6.05 -4.12
CA LEU A 117 -17.39 -4.69 -3.65
C LEU A 117 -17.97 -3.75 -4.70
N ARG A 118 -19.22 -3.34 -4.44
CA ARG A 118 -20.01 -2.43 -5.28
C ARG A 118 -19.12 -1.39 -5.94
N SER A 119 -19.09 -1.39 -7.27
CA SER A 119 -18.91 -0.11 -7.98
C SER A 119 -19.89 0.87 -7.35
N GLU A 120 -19.38 1.87 -6.64
CA GLU A 120 -20.18 3.05 -6.42
C GLU A 120 -20.51 3.58 -7.81
N LYS A 121 -21.79 3.47 -8.19
CA LYS A 121 -22.32 4.15 -9.36
C LYS A 121 -22.29 5.65 -9.05
N GLY A 122 -21.11 6.23 -9.18
CA GLY A 122 -20.82 7.62 -8.88
C GLY A 122 -19.89 8.17 -9.94
N GLY A 123 -20.30 8.09 -11.21
CA GLY A 123 -19.74 8.90 -12.29
C GLY A 123 -20.13 10.37 -12.08
N GLY A 124 -19.63 10.98 -11.01
CA GLY A 124 -19.65 12.42 -10.80
C GLY A 124 -18.37 12.98 -11.36
N GLN A 125 -18.40 13.36 -12.63
CA GLN A 125 -17.39 14.25 -13.21
C GLN A 125 -17.26 15.46 -12.28
N GLN A 126 -16.08 15.71 -11.73
CA GLN A 126 -15.83 16.96 -11.01
C GLN A 126 -15.77 18.07 -12.06
N THR A 127 -16.90 18.75 -12.26
CA THR A 127 -16.93 20.05 -12.90
C THR A 127 -16.50 21.08 -11.85
N PHE A 128 -15.43 21.80 -12.12
CA PHE A 128 -15.17 23.06 -11.44
C PHE A 128 -16.20 24.05 -11.96
N ASP A 129 -17.05 24.54 -11.06
CA ASP A 129 -17.82 25.74 -11.33
C ASP A 129 -16.84 26.92 -11.26
N PHE A 130 -16.46 27.35 -12.47
CA PHE A 130 -15.78 28.60 -12.87
C PHE A 130 -14.24 28.64 -12.76
#